data_AF-T0RHK7-F1
#
_entry.id   AF-T0RHK7-F1
#
_cell.length_a   1.000
_cell.length_b   1.000
_cell.length_c   1.000
_cell.angle_alpha   90.00
_cell.angle_beta   90.00
_cell.angle_gamma   90.00
#
_symmetry.space_group_name_H-M   'P 1'
#
loop_
_entity.id
_entity.type
_entity.pdbx_description
1 polymer ?
#
loop_
_entity_poly.entity_id
_entity_poly.type
_entity_poly.pdbx_seq_one_letter_code
_entity_poly.pdbx_strand_id
1 'polypeptide(L)'
;MAYSELKKLKKVEANENERFFIRYLVVGNDLFAVETYRSLVAKHGEENVRLLTSVEITKELLRVKGPSTIRGEQNISYIERNAEELITFKSDKMSRFYKELKFKKFGGRSKSETLLWGEEYYTTPKITIDLEKKFPILSDEELVKEINNKAVKNYIRSVNRVLANDLVDNASYEVECANGKMFACEKLFWSLGPSQFLHFFEAKNKLSDGFIEFCESTQTPSALYIRYIFDKPICEKTYTMFVPLSYTHEWGHFIGDFEEKEGKQTVEFVHFIDKNNTTDEEISRKIKLLKKNIEKIFPDSKNISSQEFITITDETMSLKIDDTLYETLKGEHTNLTFISFNAPLVVSADKNEECADSSESVSHLVRAMKVQSELANIL
;
A
#
# COMPACT_ATOMS: atom_id res chain seq x y z
N MET A 1 -4.26 -13.69 -22.27
CA MET A 1 -2.95 -13.20 -21.80
C MET A 1 -3.12 -12.82 -20.34
N ALA A 2 -2.16 -13.19 -19.49
CA ALA A 2 -2.21 -12.82 -18.07
C ALA A 2 -1.90 -11.34 -17.89
N TYR A 3 -2.47 -10.71 -16.86
CA TYR A 3 -2.26 -9.30 -16.55
C TYR A 3 -0.77 -8.92 -16.42
N SER A 4 0.07 -9.85 -15.94
CA SER A 4 1.51 -9.68 -15.79
C SER A 4 2.27 -9.40 -17.11
N GLU A 5 1.73 -9.81 -18.26
CA GLU A 5 2.41 -9.66 -19.55
C GLU A 5 2.15 -8.31 -20.22
N LEU A 6 1.03 -7.65 -19.91
CA LEU A 6 0.62 -6.38 -20.54
C LEU A 6 1.44 -5.19 -20.03
N LYS A 7 1.92 -5.20 -18.77
CA LYS A 7 2.79 -4.14 -18.23
C LYS A 7 4.14 -4.02 -18.95
N LYS A 8 4.56 -5.07 -19.69
CA LYS A 8 5.89 -5.12 -20.34
C LYS A 8 5.93 -4.47 -21.73
N LEU A 9 4.80 -3.95 -22.25
CA LEU A 9 4.65 -3.61 -23.67
C LEU A 9 4.73 -2.12 -24.03
N LYS A 10 5.26 -1.23 -23.17
CA LYS A 10 5.64 0.12 -23.62
C LYS A 10 7.06 0.08 -24.19
N LYS A 11 7.16 0.08 -25.52
CA LYS A 11 8.41 0.26 -26.26
C LYS A 11 8.92 1.68 -25.97
N VAL A 12 9.94 1.80 -25.13
CA VAL A 12 10.60 3.07 -24.86
C VAL A 12 11.77 3.20 -25.82
N GLU A 13 11.85 4.31 -26.55
CA GLU A 13 13.00 4.64 -27.39
C GLU A 13 14.23 4.79 -26.48
N ALA A 14 15.25 3.97 -26.72
CA ALA A 14 16.50 4.03 -26.00
C ALA A 14 17.25 5.29 -26.44
N ASN A 15 17.24 6.32 -25.59
CA ASN A 15 18.17 7.43 -25.70
C ASN A 15 19.40 7.13 -24.82
N GLU A 16 20.51 7.79 -25.12
CA GLU A 16 21.86 7.58 -24.57
C GLU A 16 21.88 7.19 -23.07
N ASN A 17 22.78 6.26 -22.72
CA ASN A 17 23.04 5.78 -21.36
C ASN A 17 23.53 6.93 -20.46
N GLU A 18 22.63 7.78 -20.00
CA GLU A 18 22.91 8.82 -19.01
C GLU A 18 22.99 8.20 -17.61
N ARG A 19 24.13 8.39 -16.96
CA ARG A 19 24.38 7.96 -15.59
C ARG A 19 24.40 9.17 -14.65
N PHE A 20 23.60 9.13 -13.60
CA PHE A 20 23.50 10.18 -12.60
C PHE A 20 23.91 9.64 -11.23
N PHE A 21 24.71 10.40 -10.49
CA PHE A 21 24.93 10.16 -9.06
C PHE A 21 23.98 11.03 -8.23
N ILE A 22 23.29 10.42 -7.28
CA ILE A 22 22.36 11.09 -6.37
C ILE A 22 22.58 10.54 -4.97
N ARG A 23 22.74 11.40 -3.97
CA ARG A 23 23.01 10.94 -2.61
C ARG A 23 21.85 10.12 -2.03
N TYR A 24 20.63 10.64 -2.15
CA TYR A 24 19.42 9.99 -1.65
C TYR A 24 18.42 9.76 -2.78
N LEU A 25 18.22 8.50 -3.16
CA LEU A 25 17.24 8.11 -4.16
C LEU A 25 16.01 7.52 -3.48
N VAL A 26 14.85 8.13 -3.69
CA VAL A 26 13.56 7.60 -3.25
C VAL A 26 12.86 6.98 -4.44
N VAL A 27 12.45 5.72 -4.31
CA VAL A 27 11.78 4.96 -5.37
C VAL A 27 10.40 4.56 -4.89
N GLY A 28 9.36 5.04 -5.56
CA GLY A 28 7.99 4.78 -5.12
C GLY A 28 6.95 5.69 -5.74
N ASN A 29 5.70 5.26 -5.66
CA ASN A 29 4.54 5.99 -6.21
C ASN A 29 3.54 6.41 -5.13
N ASP A 30 3.75 5.98 -3.89
CA ASP A 30 2.78 6.12 -2.81
C ASP A 30 3.02 7.36 -1.94
N LEU A 31 2.09 7.59 -1.02
CA LEU A 31 2.13 8.70 -0.07
C LEU A 31 3.43 8.75 0.74
N PHE A 32 3.96 7.59 1.15
CA PHE A 32 5.14 7.51 2.01
C PHE A 32 6.43 7.76 1.23
N ALA A 33 6.49 7.37 -0.04
CA ALA A 33 7.58 7.75 -0.95
C ALA A 33 7.64 9.27 -1.13
N VAL A 34 6.49 9.88 -1.39
CA VAL A 34 6.38 11.33 -1.57
C VAL A 34 6.76 12.07 -0.28
N GLU A 35 6.26 11.62 0.87
CA GLU A 35 6.58 12.26 2.14
C GLU A 35 8.06 12.07 2.53
N THR A 36 8.62 10.87 2.32
CA THR A 36 10.06 10.63 2.52
C THR A 36 10.92 11.54 1.64
N TYR A 37 10.55 11.70 0.36
CA TYR A 37 11.22 12.65 -0.53
C TYR A 37 11.18 14.08 0.01
N ARG A 38 10.00 14.56 0.46
CA ARG A 38 9.84 15.91 1.02
C ARG A 38 10.70 16.12 2.25
N SER A 39 10.69 15.19 3.20
CA SER A 39 11.52 15.27 4.41
C SER A 39 13.01 15.30 4.07
N LEU A 40 13.45 14.46 3.13
CA LEU A 40 14.84 14.43 2.69
C LEU A 40 15.25 15.74 2.00
N VAL A 41 14.42 16.30 1.11
CA VAL A 41 14.69 17.58 0.44
C VAL A 41 14.79 18.70 1.47
N ALA A 42 13.89 18.73 2.46
CA ALA A 42 13.91 19.75 3.50
C ALA A 42 15.21 19.74 4.32
N LYS A 43 15.80 18.57 4.58
CA LYS A 43 17.05 18.43 5.34
C LYS A 43 18.31 18.53 4.50
N HIS A 44 18.32 17.95 3.31
CA HIS A 44 19.53 17.72 2.53
C HIS A 44 19.61 18.54 1.25
N GLY A 45 18.59 19.33 0.91
CA GLY A 45 18.57 20.13 -0.32
C GLY A 45 18.10 19.31 -1.53
N GLU A 46 17.52 20.02 -2.50
CA GLU A 46 16.91 19.43 -3.70
C GLU A 46 17.95 18.84 -4.66
N GLU A 47 19.19 19.31 -4.61
CA GLU A 47 20.31 18.82 -5.42
C GLU A 47 20.77 17.42 -5.02
N ASN A 48 20.56 17.03 -3.75
CA ASN A 48 21.03 15.76 -3.19
C ASN A 48 19.99 14.64 -3.24
N VAL A 49 18.74 14.98 -3.54
CA VAL A 49 17.60 14.06 -3.41
C VAL A 49 16.82 13.98 -4.72
N ARG A 50 16.46 12.77 -5.12
CA ARG A 50 15.56 12.55 -6.26
C ARG A 50 14.47 11.55 -5.92
N LEU A 51 13.29 11.79 -6.48
CA LEU A 51 12.16 10.88 -6.47
C LEU A 51 12.02 10.24 -7.85
N LEU A 52 12.06 8.92 -7.89
CA LEU A 52 11.79 8.10 -9.07
C LEU A 52 10.42 7.45 -8.94
N THR A 53 9.49 7.84 -9.82
CA THR A 53 8.15 7.27 -9.88
C THR A 53 7.93 6.60 -11.23
N SER A 54 7.10 5.56 -11.29
CA SER A 54 6.74 4.92 -12.57
C SER A 54 5.52 5.54 -13.25
N VAL A 55 4.80 6.40 -12.54
CA VAL A 55 3.60 7.09 -13.02
C VAL A 55 3.56 8.52 -12.50
N GLU A 56 2.70 9.33 -13.11
CA GLU A 56 2.36 10.65 -12.59
C GLU A 56 1.66 10.56 -11.24
N ILE A 57 2.12 11.38 -10.29
CA ILE A 57 1.53 11.46 -8.95
C ILE A 57 0.23 12.24 -9.05
N THR A 58 -0.85 11.63 -8.57
CA THR A 58 -2.16 12.29 -8.46
C THR A 58 -2.67 12.11 -7.04
N LYS A 59 -3.59 12.98 -6.59
CA LYS A 59 -4.27 12.80 -5.29
C LYS A 59 -4.88 11.41 -5.16
N GLU A 60 -5.49 10.91 -6.25
CA GLU A 60 -6.07 9.57 -6.28
C GLU A 60 -5.03 8.46 -6.12
N LEU A 61 -3.85 8.62 -6.70
CA LEU A 61 -2.76 7.67 -6.54
C LEU A 61 -2.29 7.60 -5.07
N LEU A 62 -2.18 8.75 -4.41
CA LEU A 62 -1.67 8.87 -3.03
C LEU A 62 -2.67 8.44 -1.96
N ARG A 63 -3.97 8.37 -2.29
CA ARG A 63 -4.98 7.86 -1.35
C ARG A 63 -4.70 6.40 -0.98
N VAL A 64 -4.89 6.11 0.30
CA VAL A 64 -5.03 4.74 0.80
C VAL A 64 -6.31 4.15 0.21
N LYS A 65 -6.21 2.97 -0.40
CA LYS A 65 -7.29 2.38 -1.20
C LYS A 65 -7.99 1.29 -0.41
N GLY A 66 -9.31 1.20 -0.62
CA GLY A 66 -10.13 0.13 -0.08
C GLY A 66 -10.72 0.43 1.30
N PRO A 67 -11.31 -0.57 1.96
CA PRO A 67 -11.87 -0.41 3.30
C PRO A 67 -10.79 0.03 4.30
N SER A 68 -11.21 0.55 5.46
CA SER A 68 -10.27 1.04 6.47
C SER A 68 -9.17 0.02 6.76
N THR A 69 -7.93 0.50 6.72
CA THR A 69 -6.70 -0.26 6.93
C THR A 69 -6.18 -0.13 8.37
N ILE A 70 -6.96 0.46 9.28
CA ILE A 70 -6.64 0.55 10.70
C ILE A 70 -7.66 -0.29 11.46
N ARG A 71 -7.28 -1.54 11.68
CA ARG A 71 -8.12 -2.55 12.30
C ARG A 71 -7.37 -3.41 13.29
N GLY A 72 -8.12 -4.00 14.21
CA GLY A 72 -7.56 -4.80 15.31
C GLY A 72 -7.01 -3.92 16.42
N GLU A 73 -6.95 -4.51 17.61
CA GLU A 73 -6.63 -3.82 18.86
C GLU A 73 -5.27 -3.12 18.79
N GLN A 74 -4.25 -3.77 18.26
CA GLN A 74 -2.88 -3.25 18.27
C GLN A 74 -2.71 -2.02 17.39
N ASN A 75 -3.32 -2.02 16.19
CA ASN A 75 -3.31 -0.86 15.29
C ASN A 75 -4.12 0.31 15.88
N ILE A 76 -5.27 0.03 16.48
CA ILE A 76 -6.14 1.05 17.07
C ILE A 76 -5.44 1.68 18.28
N SER A 77 -4.92 0.87 19.20
CA SER A 77 -4.19 1.34 20.39
C SER A 77 -2.97 2.19 20.03
N TYR A 78 -2.24 1.85 18.96
CA TYR A 78 -1.13 2.68 18.50
C TYR A 78 -1.60 4.08 18.08
N ILE A 79 -2.68 4.17 17.31
CA ILE A 79 -3.20 5.45 16.83
C ILE A 79 -3.78 6.27 17.99
N GLU A 80 -4.51 5.65 18.90
CA GLU A 80 -5.03 6.33 20.10
C GLU A 80 -3.91 6.91 20.97
N ARG A 81 -2.74 6.26 21.04
CA ARG A 81 -1.59 6.76 21.80
C ARG A 81 -0.80 7.85 21.09
N ASN A 82 -0.68 7.81 19.76
CA ASN A 82 0.30 8.61 19.00
C ASN A 82 -0.31 9.64 18.05
N ALA A 83 -1.61 9.55 17.74
CA ALA A 83 -2.27 10.37 16.73
C ALA A 83 -3.80 10.43 16.93
N GLU A 84 -4.26 10.54 18.18
CA GLU A 84 -5.68 10.55 18.55
C GLU A 84 -6.44 11.67 17.83
N GLU A 85 -5.80 12.82 17.62
CA GLU A 85 -6.36 14.00 16.96
C GLU A 85 -6.73 13.77 15.49
N LEU A 86 -6.23 12.69 14.89
CA LEU A 86 -6.55 12.30 13.51
C LEU A 86 -7.83 11.45 13.43
N ILE A 87 -8.32 10.87 14.54
CA ILE A 87 -9.47 9.95 14.51
C ILE A 87 -10.75 10.72 14.13
N THR A 88 -11.41 10.29 13.06
CA THR A 88 -12.69 10.83 12.60
C THR A 88 -13.87 9.92 12.94
N PHE A 89 -13.62 8.63 13.05
CA PHE A 89 -14.66 7.65 13.31
C PHE A 89 -14.09 6.42 14.02
N LYS A 90 -14.82 5.94 15.04
CA LYS A 90 -14.55 4.68 15.72
C LYS A 90 -15.77 3.77 15.62
N SER A 91 -15.54 2.53 15.19
CA SER A 91 -16.60 1.52 15.11
C SER A 91 -16.24 0.27 15.86
N ASP A 92 -16.91 0.10 17.00
CA ASP A 92 -16.96 -1.18 17.72
C ASP A 92 -17.95 -2.16 17.06
N LYS A 93 -18.67 -1.73 16.02
CA LYS A 93 -19.61 -2.59 15.29
C LYS A 93 -18.83 -3.65 14.52
N MET A 94 -19.09 -4.91 14.86
CA MET A 94 -18.56 -6.05 14.13
C MET A 94 -19.03 -6.07 12.68
N SER A 95 -18.13 -6.50 11.80
CA SER A 95 -18.38 -6.73 10.39
C SER A 95 -19.52 -7.72 10.16
N ARG A 96 -20.16 -7.65 8.98
CA ARG A 96 -21.28 -8.54 8.62
C ARG A 96 -21.13 -9.11 7.22
N PHE A 97 -21.61 -10.32 7.01
CA PHE A 97 -21.63 -10.97 5.70
C PHE A 97 -23.05 -11.07 5.14
N TYR A 98 -23.17 -11.02 3.82
CA TYR A 98 -24.45 -11.05 3.12
C TYR A 98 -24.83 -12.48 2.71
N LYS A 99 -25.92 -13.00 3.27
CA LYS A 99 -26.43 -14.35 2.99
C LYS A 99 -27.94 -14.40 3.13
N GLU A 100 -28.63 -15.14 2.26
CA GLU A 100 -30.11 -15.25 2.25
C GLU A 100 -30.79 -13.86 2.23
N LEU A 101 -30.27 -12.95 1.39
CA LEU A 101 -30.77 -11.59 1.21
C LEU A 101 -30.69 -10.68 2.46
N LYS A 102 -29.92 -11.07 3.48
CA LYS A 102 -29.76 -10.31 4.72
C LYS A 102 -28.31 -10.27 5.18
N PHE A 103 -27.96 -9.23 5.93
CA PHE A 103 -26.65 -9.14 6.59
C PHE A 103 -26.67 -9.86 7.93
N LYS A 104 -25.78 -10.84 8.06
CA LYS A 104 -25.64 -11.70 9.24
C LYS A 104 -24.31 -11.39 9.94
N LYS A 105 -24.26 -11.63 11.26
CA LYS A 105 -23.05 -11.43 12.08
C LYS A 105 -22.11 -12.62 11.95
N PHE A 106 -20.81 -12.37 11.92
CA PHE A 106 -19.80 -13.42 12.15
C PHE A 106 -19.96 -14.03 13.55
N GLY A 107 -19.62 -15.32 13.70
CA GLY A 107 -19.79 -16.07 14.95
C GLY A 107 -21.24 -16.41 15.35
N GLY A 108 -22.23 -16.04 14.53
CA GLY A 108 -23.63 -16.38 14.77
C GLY A 108 -24.02 -17.79 14.31
N ARG A 109 -25.34 -18.10 14.34
CA ARG A 109 -25.88 -19.39 13.86
C ARG A 109 -25.64 -19.65 12.37
N SER A 110 -25.58 -18.58 11.57
CA SER A 110 -25.31 -18.70 10.14
C SER A 110 -23.80 -18.63 9.89
N LYS A 111 -23.32 -19.52 9.02
CA LYS A 111 -21.92 -19.54 8.58
C LYS A 111 -21.76 -18.68 7.32
N SER A 112 -20.72 -17.84 7.31
CA SER A 112 -20.25 -17.17 6.09
C SER A 112 -19.68 -18.21 5.13
N GLU A 113 -19.49 -17.82 3.87
CA GLU A 113 -18.61 -18.59 2.99
C GLU A 113 -17.17 -18.51 3.51
N THR A 114 -16.32 -19.43 3.05
CA THR A 114 -14.91 -19.53 3.46
C THR A 114 -14.21 -18.20 3.22
N LEU A 115 -13.59 -17.67 4.28
CA LEU A 115 -12.76 -16.47 4.19
C LEU A 115 -11.42 -16.84 3.55
N LEU A 116 -11.03 -16.09 2.53
CA LEU A 116 -9.75 -16.29 1.86
C LEU A 116 -8.65 -15.44 2.51
N TRP A 117 -7.43 -15.51 1.95
CA TRP A 117 -6.27 -14.76 2.41
C TRP A 117 -6.62 -13.28 2.62
N GLY A 118 -6.18 -12.72 3.75
CA GLY A 118 -6.41 -11.30 4.06
C GLY A 118 -7.81 -10.95 4.55
N GLU A 119 -8.83 -11.75 4.24
CA GLU A 119 -10.24 -11.38 4.51
C GLU A 119 -10.57 -11.36 6.01
N GLU A 120 -9.93 -12.23 6.80
CA GLU A 120 -10.13 -12.30 8.25
C GLU A 120 -9.78 -10.98 8.96
N TYR A 121 -8.78 -10.24 8.46
CA TYR A 121 -8.39 -8.93 8.99
C TYR A 121 -9.57 -7.95 9.07
N TYR A 122 -10.46 -7.99 8.07
CA TYR A 122 -11.60 -7.10 7.96
C TYR A 122 -12.80 -7.53 8.82
N THR A 123 -12.70 -8.64 9.55
CA THR A 123 -13.72 -9.05 10.54
C THR A 123 -13.57 -8.30 11.86
N THR A 124 -12.40 -7.69 12.10
CA THR A 124 -12.05 -7.00 13.34
C THR A 124 -12.57 -5.54 13.38
N PRO A 125 -12.66 -4.93 14.58
CA PRO A 125 -13.04 -3.53 14.73
C PRO A 125 -12.12 -2.60 13.94
N LYS A 126 -12.64 -1.41 13.61
CA LYS A 126 -11.92 -0.44 12.77
C LYS A 126 -12.06 0.98 13.33
N ILE A 127 -11.09 1.81 12.98
CA ILE A 127 -11.20 3.27 13.06
C ILE A 127 -10.94 3.89 11.68
N THR A 128 -11.39 5.12 11.49
CA THR A 128 -11.03 5.96 10.35
C THR A 128 -10.28 7.18 10.86
N ILE A 129 -9.25 7.60 10.13
CA ILE A 129 -8.47 8.79 10.43
C ILE A 129 -8.49 9.76 9.25
N ASP A 130 -8.30 11.04 9.56
CA ASP A 130 -8.12 12.10 8.58
C ASP A 130 -6.64 12.22 8.19
N LEU A 131 -6.28 11.57 7.08
CA LEU A 131 -4.92 11.63 6.55
C LEU A 131 -4.58 13.01 5.97
N GLU A 132 -5.56 13.81 5.55
CA GLU A 132 -5.31 15.14 4.97
C GLU A 132 -4.75 16.10 6.04
N LYS A 133 -5.15 15.92 7.31
CA LYS A 133 -4.56 16.65 8.44
C LYS A 133 -3.08 16.34 8.66
N LYS A 134 -2.65 15.09 8.43
CA LYS A 134 -1.26 14.68 8.62
C LYS A 134 -0.38 14.92 7.41
N PHE A 135 -0.94 14.74 6.21
CA PHE A 135 -0.20 14.80 4.95
C PHE A 135 -0.79 15.86 4.01
N PRO A 136 -0.27 17.10 4.03
CA PRO A 136 -0.81 18.22 3.24
C PRO A 136 -0.85 17.95 1.73
N ILE A 137 0.00 17.06 1.22
CA ILE A 137 0.01 16.65 -0.19
C ILE A 137 -1.34 16.07 -0.68
N LEU A 138 -2.16 15.55 0.23
CA LEU A 138 -3.47 15.00 -0.12
C LEU A 138 -4.48 16.10 -0.45
N SER A 139 -4.31 17.32 0.06
CA SER A 139 -5.21 18.46 -0.16
C SER A 139 -4.62 19.53 -1.10
N ASP A 140 -3.30 19.67 -1.20
CA ASP A 140 -2.62 20.71 -1.98
C ASP A 140 -2.33 20.28 -3.44
N GLU A 141 -3.00 20.92 -4.42
CA GLU A 141 -2.78 20.65 -5.84
C GLU A 141 -1.49 21.24 -6.40
N GLU A 142 -1.06 22.39 -5.88
CA GLU A 142 0.17 23.03 -6.35
C GLU A 142 1.38 22.23 -5.90
N LEU A 143 1.34 21.69 -4.68
CA LEU A 143 2.39 20.79 -4.21
C LEU A 143 2.47 19.51 -5.06
N VAL A 144 1.33 18.92 -5.47
CA VAL A 144 1.34 17.76 -6.39
C VAL A 144 1.96 18.12 -7.74
N LYS A 145 1.67 19.31 -8.29
CA LYS A 145 2.28 19.78 -9.54
C LYS A 145 3.78 20.00 -9.37
N GLU A 146 4.21 20.63 -8.28
CA GLU A 146 5.62 20.85 -7.98
C GLU A 146 6.40 19.53 -7.93
N ILE A 147 5.88 18.54 -7.21
CA ILE A 147 6.52 17.23 -7.09
C ILE A 147 6.57 16.53 -8.45
N ASN A 148 5.52 16.59 -9.26
CA ASN A 148 5.53 16.00 -10.61
C ASN A 148 6.53 16.66 -11.56
N ASN A 149 6.79 17.96 -11.40
CA ASN A 149 7.79 18.67 -12.20
C ASN A 149 9.23 18.28 -11.82
N LYS A 150 9.45 17.89 -10.57
CA LYS A 150 10.77 17.52 -10.03
C LYS A 150 11.05 16.02 -10.08
N ALA A 151 10.03 15.18 -9.99
CA ALA A 151 10.15 13.73 -10.00
C ALA A 151 10.58 13.21 -11.37
N VAL A 152 11.42 12.19 -11.38
CA VAL A 152 11.76 11.44 -12.58
C VAL A 152 10.68 10.40 -12.81
N LYS A 153 9.94 10.52 -13.92
CA LYS A 153 8.88 9.58 -14.31
C LYS A 153 9.44 8.49 -15.23
N ASN A 154 9.65 7.29 -14.71
CA ASN A 154 10.21 6.17 -15.47
C ASN A 154 9.95 4.80 -14.83
N TYR A 155 9.87 3.77 -15.67
CA TYR A 155 9.76 2.39 -15.17
C TYR A 155 11.13 1.87 -14.75
N ILE A 156 11.17 1.15 -13.64
CA ILE A 156 12.37 0.47 -13.16
C ILE A 156 12.55 -0.79 -13.99
N ARG A 157 13.79 -1.02 -14.43
CA ARG A 157 14.20 -2.24 -15.12
C ARG A 157 14.90 -3.19 -14.16
N SER A 158 15.88 -2.68 -13.41
CA SER A 158 16.68 -3.49 -12.48
C SER A 158 17.25 -2.64 -11.34
N VAL A 159 17.63 -3.34 -10.27
CA VAL A 159 18.39 -2.81 -9.14
C VAL A 159 19.66 -3.64 -8.97
N ASN A 160 20.78 -2.96 -8.77
CA ASN A 160 22.08 -3.58 -8.57
C ASN A 160 22.77 -3.00 -7.33
N ARG A 161 23.49 -3.86 -6.59
CA ARG A 161 24.45 -3.41 -5.58
C ARG A 161 25.78 -3.08 -6.25
N VAL A 162 26.32 -1.91 -5.90
CA VAL A 162 27.58 -1.39 -6.44
C VAL A 162 28.59 -1.26 -5.31
N LEU A 163 29.86 -1.53 -5.61
CA LEU A 163 30.96 -1.22 -4.70
C LEU A 163 31.43 0.21 -5.03
N ALA A 164 31.49 1.06 -4.01
CA ALA A 164 32.03 2.40 -4.16
C ALA A 164 33.51 2.32 -4.53
N ASN A 165 33.81 2.70 -5.78
CA ASN A 165 35.18 2.75 -6.30
C ASN A 165 35.77 4.17 -6.24
N ASP A 166 34.95 5.17 -5.91
CA ASP A 166 35.32 6.58 -5.81
C ASP A 166 35.06 7.10 -4.39
N LEU A 167 36.00 7.91 -3.87
CA LEU A 167 35.89 8.54 -2.55
C LEU A 167 34.90 9.71 -2.55
N VAL A 168 34.60 10.28 -3.72
CA VAL A 168 33.67 11.41 -3.88
C VAL A 168 32.24 10.88 -4.09
N ASP A 169 32.05 9.97 -5.04
CA ASP A 169 30.76 9.36 -5.38
C ASP A 169 30.62 7.97 -4.74
N ASN A 170 30.28 7.95 -3.45
CA ASN A 170 30.16 6.73 -2.63
C ASN A 170 28.85 5.96 -2.92
N ALA A 171 28.66 5.50 -4.16
CA ALA A 171 27.47 4.77 -4.57
C ALA A 171 27.43 3.34 -3.98
N SER A 172 26.29 2.97 -3.41
CA SER A 172 26.00 1.63 -2.88
C SER A 172 24.98 0.85 -3.72
N TYR A 173 24.09 1.56 -4.40
CA TYR A 173 23.09 0.98 -5.28
C TYR A 173 23.03 1.71 -6.62
N GLU A 174 22.62 0.99 -7.65
CA GLU A 174 22.30 1.53 -8.96
C GLU A 174 20.93 1.03 -9.40
N VAL A 175 20.08 1.97 -9.83
CA VAL A 175 18.74 1.68 -10.35
C VAL A 175 18.73 2.00 -11.84
N GLU A 176 18.54 0.98 -12.67
CA GLU A 176 18.40 1.13 -14.12
C GLU A 176 16.93 1.30 -14.48
N CYS A 177 16.64 2.30 -15.32
CA CYS A 177 15.30 2.55 -15.84
C CYS A 177 15.11 1.94 -17.23
N ALA A 178 13.86 1.71 -17.61
CA ALA A 178 13.48 1.11 -18.90
C ALA A 178 13.92 1.92 -20.13
N ASN A 179 14.19 3.22 -19.97
CA ASN A 179 14.70 4.08 -21.04
C ASN A 179 16.24 4.14 -21.13
N GLY A 180 16.97 3.36 -20.32
CA GLY A 180 18.44 3.35 -20.28
C GLY A 180 19.08 4.30 -19.26
N LYS A 181 18.32 5.19 -18.60
CA LYS A 181 18.85 6.05 -17.53
C LYS A 181 19.26 5.22 -16.32
N MET A 182 20.44 5.53 -15.77
CA MET A 182 20.99 4.86 -14.58
C MET A 182 21.16 5.85 -13.44
N PHE A 183 20.63 5.50 -12.26
CA PHE A 183 20.75 6.30 -11.05
C PHE A 183 21.60 5.55 -10.03
N ALA A 184 22.87 5.96 -9.89
CA ALA A 184 23.75 5.52 -8.83
C ALA A 184 23.46 6.33 -7.56
N CYS A 185 23.36 5.68 -6.41
CA CYS A 185 23.03 6.36 -5.16
C CYS A 185 23.75 5.82 -3.93
N GLU A 186 24.01 6.72 -2.97
CA GLU A 186 24.59 6.38 -1.66
C GLU A 186 23.53 5.66 -0.82
N LYS A 187 22.33 6.24 -0.68
CA LYS A 187 21.20 5.64 0.06
C LYS A 187 19.97 5.47 -0.82
N LEU A 188 19.40 4.27 -0.77
CA LEU A 188 18.19 3.89 -1.50
C LEU A 188 17.01 3.75 -0.53
N PHE A 189 15.97 4.56 -0.74
CA PHE A 189 14.68 4.42 -0.07
C PHE A 189 13.68 3.74 -1.01
N TRP A 190 13.12 2.61 -0.61
CA TRP A 190 12.33 1.74 -1.47
C TRP A 190 10.91 1.55 -0.94
N SER A 191 9.91 2.12 -1.62
CA SER A 191 8.50 2.09 -1.19
C SER A 191 7.70 0.93 -1.78
N LEU A 192 8.20 0.26 -2.82
CA LEU A 192 7.46 -0.80 -3.51
C LEU A 192 7.38 -2.12 -2.71
N GLY A 193 8.09 -2.20 -1.58
CA GLY A 193 8.12 -3.36 -0.69
C GLY A 193 9.28 -4.33 -0.94
N PRO A 194 9.60 -5.21 0.04
CA PRO A 194 10.75 -6.13 -0.06
C PRO A 194 10.62 -7.17 -1.18
N SER A 195 9.43 -7.76 -1.37
CA SER A 195 9.19 -8.72 -2.47
C SER A 195 9.45 -8.09 -3.85
N GLN A 196 8.95 -6.86 -4.08
CA GLN A 196 9.25 -6.12 -5.31
C GLN A 196 10.72 -5.77 -5.45
N PHE A 197 11.42 -5.42 -4.37
CA PHE A 197 12.86 -5.18 -4.43
C PHE A 197 13.60 -6.42 -4.94
N LEU A 198 13.31 -7.60 -4.37
CA LEU A 198 13.89 -8.86 -4.83
C LEU A 198 13.52 -9.18 -6.28
N HIS A 199 12.32 -8.80 -6.73
CA HIS A 199 11.91 -8.97 -8.13
C HIS A 199 12.77 -8.16 -9.10
N PHE A 200 13.09 -6.90 -8.76
CA PHE A 200 13.93 -6.03 -9.60
C PHE A 200 15.43 -6.25 -9.40
N PHE A 201 15.85 -6.94 -8.33
CA PHE A 201 17.27 -7.17 -8.08
C PHE A 201 17.86 -8.18 -9.07
N GLU A 202 18.80 -7.74 -9.90
CA GLU A 202 19.29 -8.52 -11.04
C GLU A 202 20.19 -9.68 -10.60
N ALA A 203 21.22 -9.39 -9.79
CA ALA A 203 22.20 -10.37 -9.36
C ALA A 203 21.83 -10.99 -8.00
N LYS A 204 20.76 -11.81 -7.95
CA LYS A 204 20.26 -12.45 -6.71
C LYS A 204 21.33 -13.20 -5.91
N ASN A 205 22.35 -13.75 -6.58
CA ASN A 205 23.49 -14.42 -5.95
C ASN A 205 24.39 -13.50 -5.11
N LYS A 206 24.18 -12.17 -5.16
CA LYS A 206 24.84 -11.19 -4.28
C LYS A 206 24.05 -10.88 -3.00
N LEU A 207 22.87 -11.46 -2.83
CA LEU A 207 22.06 -11.38 -1.61
C LEU A 207 22.32 -12.62 -0.77
N SER A 208 22.19 -12.51 0.56
CA SER A 208 22.20 -13.67 1.44
C SER A 208 20.90 -14.47 1.27
N ASP A 209 20.96 -15.77 1.53
CA ASP A 209 19.77 -16.64 1.50
C ASP A 209 18.71 -16.15 2.51
N GLY A 210 19.14 -15.67 3.68
CA GLY A 210 18.23 -15.12 4.69
C GLY A 210 17.52 -13.86 4.23
N PHE A 211 18.20 -12.97 3.49
CA PHE A 211 17.56 -11.78 2.93
C PHE A 211 16.59 -12.10 1.80
N ILE A 212 16.91 -13.12 0.97
CA ILE A 212 15.99 -13.64 -0.04
C ILE A 212 14.74 -14.21 0.62
N GLU A 213 14.89 -15.08 1.62
CA GLU A 213 13.80 -15.68 2.38
C GLU A 213 12.91 -14.61 3.02
N PHE A 214 13.52 -13.60 3.65
CA PHE A 214 12.79 -12.46 4.20
C PHE A 214 11.95 -11.76 3.12
N CYS A 215 12.55 -11.40 1.98
CA CYS A 215 11.82 -10.70 0.92
C CYS A 215 10.68 -11.55 0.33
N GLU A 216 10.90 -12.85 0.12
CA GLU A 216 9.88 -13.79 -0.37
C GLU A 216 8.73 -13.94 0.63
N SER A 217 9.00 -13.94 1.93
CA SER A 217 7.97 -14.01 2.98
C SER A 217 6.99 -12.83 2.97
N THR A 218 7.39 -11.70 2.37
CA THR A 218 6.53 -10.50 2.25
C THR A 218 5.63 -10.50 1.01
N GLN A 219 5.69 -11.54 0.18
CA GLN A 219 4.86 -11.64 -1.02
C GLN A 219 3.37 -11.74 -0.63
N THR A 220 2.54 -10.95 -1.32
CA THR A 220 1.09 -10.90 -1.10
C THR A 220 0.33 -11.05 -2.41
N PRO A 221 -0.96 -11.45 -2.39
CA PRO A 221 -1.78 -11.42 -3.59
C PRO A 221 -2.00 -9.98 -4.06
N SER A 222 -2.37 -9.86 -5.34
CA SER A 222 -2.88 -8.62 -5.92
C SER A 222 -4.28 -8.30 -5.37
N ALA A 223 -4.70 -7.04 -5.48
CA ALA A 223 -6.05 -6.64 -5.12
C ALA A 223 -6.72 -5.78 -6.19
N LEU A 224 -8.02 -5.98 -6.32
CA LEU A 224 -8.94 -5.13 -7.04
C LEU A 224 -9.64 -4.22 -6.05
N TYR A 225 -9.40 -2.92 -6.19
CA TYR A 225 -10.06 -1.86 -5.44
C TYR A 225 -11.12 -1.20 -6.31
N ILE A 226 -12.33 -1.05 -5.76
CA ILE A 226 -13.45 -0.39 -6.45
C ILE A 226 -14.05 0.61 -5.49
N ARG A 227 -14.06 1.88 -5.89
CA ARG A 227 -14.68 2.96 -5.12
C ARG A 227 -15.85 3.56 -5.88
N TYR A 228 -16.97 3.71 -5.19
CA TYR A 228 -18.12 4.46 -5.65
C TYR A 228 -18.28 5.72 -4.80
N ILE A 229 -18.52 6.86 -5.45
CA ILE A 229 -18.93 8.10 -4.78
C ILE A 229 -20.35 8.41 -5.24
N PHE A 230 -21.32 8.18 -4.37
CA PHE A 230 -22.73 8.45 -4.61
C PHE A 230 -23.07 9.90 -4.22
N ASP A 231 -23.83 10.59 -5.06
CA ASP A 231 -24.25 11.97 -4.81
C ASP A 231 -25.24 12.10 -3.63
N LYS A 232 -25.80 10.97 -3.15
CA LYS A 232 -26.64 10.87 -1.96
C LYS A 232 -26.33 9.58 -1.20
N PRO A 233 -26.55 9.51 0.12
CA PRO A 233 -26.40 8.28 0.88
C PRO A 233 -27.34 7.19 0.36
N ILE A 234 -26.80 5.99 0.12
CA ILE A 234 -27.54 4.79 -0.25
C ILE A 234 -27.79 3.87 0.95
N CYS A 235 -27.11 4.12 2.06
CA CYS A 235 -27.24 3.33 3.27
C CYS A 235 -26.80 4.06 4.55
N GLU A 236 -27.44 3.78 5.68
CA GLU A 236 -27.03 4.25 7.02
C GLU A 236 -26.05 3.29 7.73
N LYS A 237 -25.67 2.17 7.09
CA LYS A 237 -24.87 1.12 7.73
C LYS A 237 -23.40 1.55 7.81
N THR A 238 -22.83 1.43 9.01
CA THR A 238 -21.43 1.79 9.28
C THR A 238 -20.50 0.59 9.49
N TYR A 239 -21.02 -0.64 9.42
CA TYR A 239 -20.22 -1.86 9.55
C TYR A 239 -19.54 -2.22 8.23
N THR A 240 -18.38 -2.88 8.31
CA THR A 240 -17.74 -3.52 7.15
C THR A 240 -18.63 -4.63 6.62
N MET A 241 -18.85 -4.67 5.31
CA MET A 241 -19.64 -5.70 4.66
C MET A 241 -18.80 -6.70 3.89
N PHE A 242 -19.22 -7.96 3.92
CA PHE A 242 -18.68 -9.04 3.13
C PHE A 242 -19.76 -9.54 2.18
N VAL A 243 -19.54 -9.35 0.88
CA VAL A 243 -20.45 -9.78 -0.18
C VAL A 243 -19.79 -10.91 -0.95
N PRO A 244 -20.29 -12.16 -0.85
CA PRO A 244 -19.65 -13.30 -1.49
C PRO A 244 -19.72 -13.17 -3.02
N LEU A 245 -18.65 -13.57 -3.71
CA LEU A 245 -18.63 -13.63 -5.17
C LEU A 245 -19.49 -14.79 -5.70
N SER A 246 -19.59 -15.86 -4.93
CA SER A 246 -20.41 -17.03 -5.22
C SER A 246 -20.95 -17.63 -3.93
N TYR A 247 -22.13 -18.21 -4.00
CA TYR A 247 -22.72 -18.99 -2.89
C TYR A 247 -22.37 -20.48 -2.97
N THR A 248 -21.70 -20.90 -4.05
CA THR A 248 -21.41 -22.31 -4.34
C THR A 248 -19.93 -22.59 -4.57
N HIS A 249 -19.12 -21.54 -4.72
CA HIS A 249 -17.68 -21.65 -4.97
C HIS A 249 -16.92 -20.74 -4.02
N GLU A 250 -15.76 -21.20 -3.58
CA GLU A 250 -14.87 -20.47 -2.67
C GLU A 250 -14.06 -19.41 -3.43
N TRP A 251 -14.74 -18.38 -3.89
CA TRP A 251 -14.12 -17.25 -4.63
C TRP A 251 -13.90 -16.03 -3.74
N GLY A 252 -14.08 -16.16 -2.42
CA GLY A 252 -13.96 -15.09 -1.46
C GLY A 252 -15.06 -14.04 -1.56
N HIS A 253 -14.76 -12.85 -1.06
CA HIS A 253 -15.71 -11.78 -0.86
C HIS A 253 -15.23 -10.47 -1.51
N PHE A 254 -16.20 -9.62 -1.85
CA PHE A 254 -15.98 -8.18 -1.87
C PHE A 254 -16.16 -7.67 -0.44
N ILE A 255 -15.13 -7.03 0.08
CA ILE A 255 -15.13 -6.44 1.41
C ILE A 255 -15.28 -4.94 1.25
N GLY A 256 -16.31 -4.35 1.88
CA GLY A 256 -16.69 -2.96 1.65
C GLY A 256 -16.89 -2.14 2.91
N ASP A 257 -16.46 -0.89 2.89
CA ASP A 257 -16.74 0.12 3.91
C ASP A 257 -17.45 1.35 3.32
N PHE A 258 -18.29 1.97 4.15
CA PHE A 258 -19.04 3.19 3.82
C PHE A 258 -18.48 4.35 4.64
N GLU A 259 -18.36 5.50 3.99
CA GLU A 259 -18.01 6.77 4.59
C GLU A 259 -18.94 7.85 4.04
N GLU A 260 -19.46 8.71 4.91
CA GLU A 260 -20.30 9.83 4.51
C GLU A 260 -19.54 11.14 4.77
N LYS A 261 -19.43 11.99 3.74
CA LYS A 261 -18.77 13.30 3.81
C LYS A 261 -19.59 14.27 2.96
N GLU A 262 -19.98 15.40 3.56
CA GLU A 262 -20.68 16.50 2.87
C GLU A 262 -21.96 16.08 2.11
N GLY A 263 -22.74 15.14 2.68
CA GLY A 263 -23.98 14.64 2.08
C GLY A 263 -23.79 13.70 0.89
N LYS A 264 -22.54 13.37 0.53
CA LYS A 264 -22.19 12.29 -0.39
C LYS A 264 -21.76 11.07 0.39
N GLN A 265 -21.94 9.90 -0.21
CA GLN A 265 -21.50 8.65 0.39
C GLN A 265 -20.48 7.96 -0.50
N THR A 266 -19.30 7.75 0.06
CA THR A 266 -18.23 6.96 -0.53
C THR A 266 -18.34 5.52 -0.06
N VAL A 267 -18.18 4.58 -0.98
CA VAL A 267 -18.11 3.15 -0.67
C VAL A 267 -16.86 2.58 -1.31
N GLU A 268 -15.96 2.03 -0.50
CA GLU A 268 -14.71 1.44 -0.95
C GLU A 268 -14.72 -0.06 -0.75
N PHE A 269 -14.48 -0.80 -1.83
CA PHE A 269 -14.40 -2.24 -1.84
C PHE A 269 -12.98 -2.72 -2.16
N VAL A 270 -12.61 -3.85 -1.57
CA VAL A 270 -11.43 -4.64 -1.95
C VAL A 270 -11.83 -6.09 -2.23
N HIS A 271 -11.17 -6.69 -3.21
CA HIS A 271 -11.22 -8.12 -3.47
C HIS A 271 -9.83 -8.61 -3.88
N PHE A 272 -9.35 -9.66 -3.20
CA PHE A 272 -8.03 -10.25 -3.47
C PHE A 272 -8.09 -11.14 -4.72
N ILE A 273 -7.09 -10.98 -5.60
CA ILE A 273 -7.01 -11.71 -6.86
C ILE A 273 -5.63 -12.35 -7.03
N ASP A 274 -5.60 -13.51 -7.66
CA ASP A 274 -4.37 -14.14 -8.10
C ASP A 274 -3.94 -13.52 -9.44
N LYS A 275 -2.81 -12.81 -9.43
CA LYS A 275 -2.25 -12.12 -10.59
C LYS A 275 -1.96 -13.04 -11.77
N ASN A 276 -1.57 -14.28 -11.50
CA ASN A 276 -1.13 -15.22 -12.53
C ASN A 276 -2.31 -15.89 -13.22
N ASN A 277 -3.43 -16.00 -12.51
CA ASN A 277 -4.62 -16.72 -12.97
C ASN A 277 -5.78 -15.81 -13.37
N THR A 278 -5.75 -14.52 -13.01
CA THR A 278 -6.85 -13.59 -13.31
C THR A 278 -6.63 -12.84 -14.62
N THR A 279 -7.63 -12.87 -15.50
CA THR A 279 -7.68 -12.16 -16.79
C THR A 279 -8.50 -10.86 -16.71
N ASP A 280 -8.30 -9.95 -17.67
CA ASP A 280 -9.06 -8.70 -17.77
C ASP A 280 -10.58 -8.92 -17.93
N GLU A 281 -10.96 -10.00 -18.62
CA GLU A 281 -12.36 -10.40 -18.73
C GLU A 281 -12.95 -10.79 -17.38
N GLU A 282 -12.20 -11.53 -16.57
CA GLU A 282 -12.63 -11.93 -15.23
C GLU A 282 -12.72 -10.73 -14.29
N ILE A 283 -11.77 -9.80 -14.35
CA ILE A 283 -11.84 -8.52 -13.64
C ILE A 283 -13.11 -7.77 -14.03
N SER A 284 -13.38 -7.65 -15.34
CA SER A 284 -14.59 -6.99 -15.86
C SER A 284 -15.87 -7.67 -15.38
N ARG A 285 -15.89 -9.01 -15.32
CA ARG A 285 -17.03 -9.78 -14.77
C ARG A 285 -17.20 -9.52 -13.26
N LYS A 286 -16.11 -9.47 -12.49
CA LYS A 286 -16.10 -9.18 -11.05
C LYS A 286 -16.64 -7.77 -10.75
N ILE A 287 -16.22 -6.75 -11.49
CA ILE A 287 -16.73 -5.38 -11.34
C ILE A 287 -18.24 -5.33 -11.61
N LYS A 288 -18.70 -5.91 -12.72
CA LYS A 288 -20.13 -5.99 -13.06
C LYS A 288 -20.94 -6.76 -12.00
N LEU A 289 -20.37 -7.82 -11.43
CA LEU A 289 -20.99 -8.59 -10.36
C LEU A 289 -21.16 -7.75 -9.09
N LEU A 290 -20.12 -7.02 -8.67
CA LEU A 290 -20.22 -6.11 -7.53
C LEU A 290 -21.32 -5.07 -7.72
N LYS A 291 -21.37 -4.42 -8.89
CA LYS A 291 -22.41 -3.43 -9.21
C LYS A 291 -23.81 -4.00 -9.10
N LYS A 292 -24.06 -5.19 -9.68
CA LYS A 292 -25.33 -5.92 -9.55
C LYS A 292 -25.66 -6.25 -8.09
N ASN A 293 -24.66 -6.63 -7.29
CA ASN A 293 -24.85 -6.92 -5.88
C ASN A 293 -25.21 -5.66 -5.09
N ILE A 294 -24.55 -4.53 -5.34
CA ILE A 294 -24.89 -3.23 -4.72
C ILE A 294 -26.34 -2.88 -5.04
N GLU A 295 -26.74 -2.93 -6.31
CA GLU A 295 -28.12 -2.64 -6.74
C GLU A 295 -29.17 -3.60 -6.14
N LYS A 296 -28.78 -4.84 -5.84
CA LYS A 296 -29.65 -5.82 -5.20
C LYS A 296 -29.77 -5.59 -3.70
N ILE A 297 -28.67 -5.20 -3.05
CA ILE A 297 -28.58 -4.98 -1.61
C ILE A 297 -29.18 -3.62 -1.23
N PHE A 298 -28.99 -2.62 -2.09
CA PHE A 298 -29.41 -1.22 -1.94
C PHE A 298 -30.15 -0.76 -3.20
N PRO A 299 -31.44 -1.12 -3.36
CA PRO A 299 -32.20 -0.83 -4.57
C PRO A 299 -32.22 0.65 -4.96
N ASP A 300 -32.19 1.55 -3.97
CA ASP A 300 -32.19 3.01 -4.17
C ASP A 300 -30.94 3.50 -4.90
N SER A 301 -29.83 2.76 -4.86
CA SER A 301 -28.59 3.14 -5.55
C SER A 301 -28.75 3.24 -7.07
N LYS A 302 -29.75 2.56 -7.66
CA LYS A 302 -30.03 2.60 -9.11
C LYS A 302 -30.41 3.98 -9.61
N ASN A 303 -31.02 4.79 -8.75
CA ASN A 303 -31.55 6.10 -9.10
C ASN A 303 -30.62 7.24 -8.66
N ILE A 304 -29.45 6.90 -8.12
CA ILE A 304 -28.47 7.87 -7.61
C ILE A 304 -27.26 7.85 -8.53
N SER A 305 -26.87 9.04 -8.99
CA SER A 305 -25.65 9.24 -9.76
C SER A 305 -24.44 8.88 -8.91
N SER A 306 -23.48 8.18 -9.52
CA SER A 306 -22.25 7.73 -8.86
C SER A 306 -21.04 7.88 -9.76
N GLN A 307 -19.93 8.33 -9.20
CA GLN A 307 -18.61 8.22 -9.83
C GLN A 307 -17.95 6.90 -9.44
N GLU A 308 -17.31 6.24 -10.40
CA GLU A 308 -16.67 4.93 -10.22
C GLU A 308 -15.16 5.05 -10.46
N PHE A 309 -14.37 4.51 -9.52
CA PHE A 309 -12.92 4.44 -9.61
C PHE A 309 -12.50 2.99 -9.42
N ILE A 310 -11.67 2.48 -10.34
CA ILE A 310 -11.18 1.10 -10.31
C ILE A 310 -9.66 1.14 -10.31
N THR A 311 -9.04 0.43 -9.37
CA THR A 311 -7.59 0.30 -9.31
C THR A 311 -7.20 -1.15 -9.06
N ILE A 312 -6.12 -1.60 -9.70
CA ILE A 312 -5.50 -2.90 -9.43
C ILE A 312 -4.10 -2.66 -8.90
N THR A 313 -3.76 -3.28 -7.77
CA THR A 313 -2.40 -3.26 -7.24
C THR A 313 -1.76 -4.64 -7.42
N ASP A 314 -0.45 -4.65 -7.69
CA ASP A 314 0.29 -5.91 -7.87
C ASP A 314 0.44 -6.67 -6.54
N GLU A 315 0.56 -5.93 -5.44
CA GLU A 315 0.69 -6.44 -4.09
C GLU A 315 -0.27 -5.69 -3.17
N THR A 316 -0.58 -6.32 -2.05
CA THR A 316 -1.38 -5.79 -0.96
C THR A 316 -0.53 -5.58 0.28
N MET A 317 -1.13 -5.01 1.31
CA MET A 317 -0.46 -4.86 2.60
C MET A 317 -0.29 -6.23 3.24
N SER A 318 0.92 -6.54 3.70
CA SER A 318 1.18 -7.81 4.38
C SER A 318 0.60 -7.80 5.79
N LEU A 319 -0.03 -8.93 6.16
CA LEU A 319 -0.54 -9.15 7.51
C LEU A 319 0.57 -9.39 8.53
N LYS A 320 1.65 -10.03 8.09
CA LYS A 320 2.77 -10.44 8.94
C LYS A 320 4.08 -10.20 8.19
N ILE A 321 5.00 -9.54 8.86
CA ILE A 321 6.37 -9.32 8.39
C ILE A 321 7.25 -9.77 9.54
N ASP A 322 8.25 -10.60 9.25
CA ASP A 322 9.20 -11.06 10.24
C ASP A 322 10.24 -9.97 10.50
N ASP A 323 9.86 -9.01 11.35
CA ASP A 323 10.71 -7.88 11.74
C ASP A 323 11.98 -8.35 12.46
N THR A 324 11.90 -9.45 13.20
CA THR A 324 13.03 -10.05 13.92
C THR A 324 14.08 -10.60 12.94
N LEU A 325 13.65 -11.34 11.91
CA LEU A 325 14.53 -11.80 10.85
C LEU A 325 15.18 -10.61 10.14
N TYR A 326 14.40 -9.58 9.80
CA TYR A 326 14.96 -8.37 9.17
C TYR A 326 16.01 -7.68 10.02
N GLU A 327 15.79 -7.53 11.33
CA GLU A 327 16.75 -6.88 12.23
C GLU A 327 18.12 -7.61 12.21
N THR A 328 18.12 -8.95 12.17
CA THR A 328 19.37 -9.72 12.06
C THR A 328 20.12 -9.50 10.74
N LEU A 329 19.39 -9.13 9.68
CA LEU A 329 19.92 -8.97 8.32
C LEU A 329 20.23 -7.50 7.99
N LYS A 330 19.79 -6.56 8.83
CA LYS A 330 19.90 -5.12 8.60
C LYS A 330 21.35 -4.66 8.34
N GLY A 331 22.31 -5.30 8.99
CA GLY A 331 23.75 -5.02 8.79
C GLY A 331 24.26 -5.32 7.38
N GLU A 332 23.58 -6.19 6.63
CA GLU A 332 23.98 -6.57 5.27
C GLU A 332 23.65 -5.48 4.24
N HIS A 333 22.66 -4.63 4.57
CA HIS A 333 22.01 -3.66 3.69
C HIS A 333 21.85 -2.28 4.34
N THR A 334 22.91 -1.75 4.96
CA THR A 334 22.89 -0.47 5.71
C THR A 334 22.46 0.76 4.90
N ASN A 335 22.61 0.71 3.58
CA ASN A 335 22.27 1.81 2.66
C ASN A 335 20.94 1.60 1.92
N LEU A 336 20.16 0.58 2.31
CA LEU A 336 18.80 0.34 1.85
C LEU A 336 17.83 0.60 2.98
N THR A 337 16.76 1.32 2.71
CA THR A 337 15.68 1.56 3.65
C THR A 337 14.35 1.29 2.98
N PHE A 338 13.64 0.28 3.46
CA PHE A 338 12.27 0.03 3.03
C PHE A 338 11.33 1.03 3.71
N ILE A 339 10.40 1.57 2.95
CA ILE A 339 9.37 2.50 3.42
C ILE A 339 7.99 2.01 2.96
N SER A 340 6.91 2.67 3.40
CA SER A 340 5.51 2.32 3.07
C SER A 340 4.96 1.08 3.82
N PHE A 341 3.83 0.55 3.35
CA PHE A 341 2.98 -0.41 4.07
C PHE A 341 3.64 -1.73 4.43
N ASN A 342 4.57 -2.19 3.59
CA ASN A 342 5.26 -3.48 3.74
C ASN A 342 6.71 -3.30 4.25
N ALA A 343 7.04 -2.13 4.78
CA ALA A 343 8.36 -1.92 5.38
C ALA A 343 8.48 -2.70 6.71
N PRO A 344 9.58 -3.44 6.93
CA PRO A 344 9.88 -3.99 8.23
C PRO A 344 10.08 -2.88 9.26
N LEU A 345 9.73 -3.19 10.51
CA LEU A 345 10.03 -2.34 11.66
C LEU A 345 11.41 -2.70 12.20
N VAL A 346 12.17 -1.69 12.60
CA VAL A 346 13.43 -1.89 13.31
C VAL A 346 13.11 -1.99 14.79
N VAL A 347 13.47 -3.10 15.42
CA VAL A 347 13.27 -3.27 16.86
C VAL A 347 14.35 -2.49 17.61
N SER A 348 14.03 -1.28 18.07
CA SER A 348 14.94 -0.54 18.94
C SER A 348 15.17 -1.31 20.25
N ALA A 349 16.42 -1.41 20.70
CA ALA A 349 16.84 -2.17 21.87
C ALA A 349 16.38 -1.62 23.24
N ASP A 350 15.32 -0.81 23.30
CA ASP A 350 14.74 -0.33 24.55
C ASP A 350 13.83 -1.42 25.14
N LYS A 351 14.49 -2.46 25.68
CA LYS A 351 13.90 -3.47 26.57
C LYS A 351 13.73 -2.92 28.00
N ASN A 352 13.25 -1.70 28.15
CA ASN A 352 12.92 -1.13 29.45
C ASN A 352 11.52 -0.54 29.38
N GLU A 353 10.51 -1.39 29.60
CA GLU A 353 9.40 -1.10 30.50
C GLU A 353 8.52 -2.34 30.64
N GLU A 354 8.05 -2.58 31.85
CA GLU A 354 7.06 -3.59 32.24
C GLU A 354 5.69 -3.26 31.61
N CYS A 355 5.61 -3.31 30.28
CA CYS A 355 4.35 -3.25 29.56
C CYS A 355 4.11 -4.63 28.95
N ALA A 356 3.00 -5.27 29.30
CA ALA A 356 2.56 -6.55 28.73
C ALA A 356 2.19 -6.47 27.22
N ASP A 357 2.52 -5.35 26.57
CA ASP A 357 2.36 -5.10 25.14
C ASP A 357 3.71 -5.33 24.45
N SER A 358 3.88 -6.48 23.79
CA SER A 358 5.04 -6.71 22.94
C SER A 358 5.10 -5.64 21.83
N SER A 359 6.30 -5.10 21.61
CA SER A 359 6.61 -4.10 20.59
C SER A 359 6.54 -4.60 19.13
N GLU A 360 5.69 -5.59 18.79
CA GLU A 360 5.82 -6.41 17.56
C GLU A 360 4.49 -6.83 16.87
N SER A 361 3.55 -5.92 16.56
CA SER A 361 2.28 -6.37 15.91
C SER A 361 1.51 -5.40 15.02
N VAL A 362 1.97 -4.16 14.84
CA VAL A 362 1.27 -3.22 13.93
C VAL A 362 1.45 -3.61 12.46
N SER A 363 0.42 -3.34 11.66
CA SER A 363 0.37 -3.71 10.24
C SER A 363 -0.25 -2.60 9.39
N HIS A 364 -0.26 -2.80 8.06
CA HIS A 364 -0.96 -1.92 7.12
C HIS A 364 -0.54 -0.44 7.25
N LEU A 365 -1.50 0.49 7.33
CA LEU A 365 -1.25 1.92 7.39
C LEU A 365 -0.49 2.34 8.66
N VAL A 366 -0.79 1.70 9.80
CA VAL A 366 -0.15 2.02 11.07
C VAL A 366 1.35 1.72 11.02
N ARG A 367 1.72 0.59 10.40
CA ARG A 367 3.11 0.22 10.14
C ARG A 367 3.83 1.30 9.31
N ALA A 368 3.24 1.73 8.20
CA ALA A 368 3.84 2.78 7.37
C ALA A 368 3.99 4.11 8.12
N MET A 369 2.98 4.50 8.92
CA MET A 369 3.04 5.69 9.77
C MET A 369 4.14 5.61 10.83
N LYS A 370 4.33 4.43 11.45
CA LYS A 370 5.39 4.18 12.42
C LYS A 370 6.77 4.31 11.78
N VAL A 371 7.00 3.64 10.64
CA VAL A 371 8.26 3.76 9.88
C VAL A 371 8.53 5.21 9.48
N GLN A 372 7.52 5.94 8.99
CA GLN A 372 7.69 7.34 8.64
C GLN A 372 8.08 8.21 9.86
N SER A 373 7.50 7.95 11.02
CA SER A 373 7.84 8.66 12.26
C SER A 373 9.25 8.37 12.73
N GLU A 374 9.69 7.11 12.63
CA GLU A 374 11.07 6.71 12.98
C GLU A 374 12.08 7.34 12.02
N LEU A 375 11.75 7.38 10.73
CA LEU A 375 12.59 8.05 9.73
C LEU A 375 12.70 9.54 9.99
N ALA A 376 11.62 10.23 10.38
CA ALA A 376 11.67 11.65 10.70
C ALA A 376 12.61 11.98 11.88
N ASN A 377 12.85 11.02 12.79
CA ASN A 377 13.77 11.19 13.91
C ASN A 377 15.25 10.92 13.55
N ILE A 378 15.50 10.17 12.48
CA ILE A 378 16.86 9.82 12.00
C ILE A 378 17.30 10.77 10.88
N LEU A 379 16.35 11.10 9.99
CA LEU A 379 16.37 12.25 9.10
C LEU A 379 16.09 13.51 9.91
#